data_AF-A0A4Y2G1G2-F1
#
_entry.id   AF-A0A4Y2G1G2-F1
#
_cell.length_a   1.000
_cell.length_b   1.000
_cell.length_c   1.000
_cell.angle_alpha   90.00
_cell.angle_beta   90.00
_cell.angle_gamma   90.00
#
_symmetry.space_group_name_H-M   'P 1'
#
loop_
_entity.id
_entity.type
_entity.pdbx_description
1 polymer ?
#
loop_
_entity_poly.entity_id
_entity_poly.type
_entity_poly.pdbx_seq_one_letter_code
_entity_poly.pdbx_strand_id
1 'polypeptide(L)'
;MGSRHAPTVLLGTIITPYCNSPELLCVNCKQPHSSDSRDCPQWKLEKKIQELRARNNISYAEAKKLLPEQKSVSYSKVVQPATCSCGKKIQQPTNQQSTRNMLIRTNR
;
A
#
# COMPACT_ATOMS: atom_id res chain seq x y z
N MET A 1 5.76 -9.31 -22.79
CA MET A 1 7.16 -9.66 -23.14
C MET A 1 7.93 -8.35 -23.18
N GLY A 2 8.70 -8.04 -22.14
CA GLY A 2 9.38 -6.75 -22.00
C GLY A 2 10.43 -6.57 -23.10
N SER A 3 10.33 -5.47 -23.84
CA SER A 3 11.27 -5.10 -24.89
C SER A 3 12.66 -4.92 -24.28
N ARG A 4 13.57 -5.82 -24.64
CA ARG A 4 14.99 -5.71 -24.32
C ARG A 4 15.57 -4.59 -25.17
N HIS A 5 15.79 -3.40 -24.58
CA HIS A 5 16.57 -2.37 -25.24
C HIS A 5 18.05 -2.74 -25.15
N ALA A 6 18.70 -2.83 -26.32
CA ALA A 6 20.13 -3.06 -26.41
C ALA A 6 20.88 -1.79 -25.96
N PRO A 7 21.90 -1.90 -25.10
CA PRO A 7 22.69 -0.74 -24.72
C PRO A 7 23.57 -0.30 -25.90
N THR A 8 23.32 0.90 -26.42
CA THR A 8 24.20 1.56 -27.39
C THR A 8 25.49 1.99 -26.71
N VAL A 9 26.62 1.47 -27.19
CA VAL A 9 27.96 1.78 -26.67
C VAL A 9 28.50 2.99 -27.43
N LEU A 10 28.30 4.20 -26.90
CA LEU A 10 29.02 5.39 -27.35
C LEU A 10 29.60 6.12 -26.15
N LEU A 11 30.93 6.22 -26.13
CA LEU A 11 31.74 7.03 -25.22
C LEU A 11 31.66 6.70 -23.72
N GLY A 12 31.97 5.44 -23.38
CA GLY A 12 32.67 5.08 -22.13
C GLY A 12 31.96 5.32 -20.80
N THR A 13 30.78 5.94 -20.79
CA THR A 13 29.95 6.12 -19.61
C THR A 13 28.54 5.74 -20.02
N ILE A 14 28.07 4.58 -19.58
CA ILE A 14 26.65 4.28 -19.70
C ILE A 14 25.94 5.27 -18.79
N ILE A 15 25.40 6.35 -19.36
CA ILE A 15 24.37 7.15 -18.69
C ILE A 15 23.10 6.30 -18.76
N THR A 16 23.06 5.24 -17.96
CA THR A 16 21.80 4.83 -17.36
C THR A 16 21.21 6.07 -16.68
N PRO A 17 19.88 6.23 -16.58
CA PRO A 17 19.25 7.24 -15.73
C PRO A 17 19.53 6.91 -14.27
N TYR A 18 20.81 6.94 -13.90
CA TYR A 18 21.36 6.54 -12.62
C TYR A 18 20.99 7.68 -11.70
N CYS A 19 20.03 7.41 -10.83
CA CYS A 19 19.74 8.27 -9.70
C CYS A 19 20.95 8.17 -8.76
N ASN A 20 21.98 8.97 -9.01
CA ASN A 20 23.13 9.17 -8.12
C ASN A 20 22.72 10.05 -6.93
N SER A 21 21.62 9.68 -6.24
CA SER A 21 21.29 10.29 -4.95
C SER A 21 22.14 9.60 -3.89
N PRO A 22 22.90 10.34 -3.07
CA PRO A 22 23.74 9.76 -2.02
C PRO A 22 22.96 8.96 -0.97
N GLU A 23 21.63 9.08 -0.94
CA GLU A 23 20.74 8.22 -0.17
C GLU A 23 19.58 7.71 -1.06
N LEU A 24 19.77 6.55 -1.69
CA LEU A 24 18.67 5.81 -2.32
C LEU A 24 17.83 5.14 -1.25
N LEU A 25 16.89 5.90 -0.70
CA LEU A 25 15.92 5.41 0.27
C LEU A 25 14.76 4.71 -0.44
N CYS A 26 14.34 3.58 0.11
CA CYS A 26 13.19 2.84 -0.36
C CYS A 26 11.94 3.70 -0.27
N VAL A 27 11.22 3.88 -1.38
CA VAL A 27 9.96 4.64 -1.37
C VAL A 27 8.89 4.01 -0.45
N ASN A 28 8.96 2.70 -0.21
CA ASN A 28 7.96 1.95 0.56
C ASN A 28 8.20 1.96 2.08
N CYS A 29 9.47 1.97 2.53
CA CYS A 29 9.81 1.89 3.96
C CYS A 29 10.86 2.91 4.44
N LYS A 30 11.35 3.77 3.54
CA LYS A 30 12.31 4.84 3.82
C LYS A 30 13.67 4.37 4.38
N GLN A 31 14.02 3.10 4.19
CA GLN A 31 15.31 2.51 4.59
C GLN A 31 16.30 2.50 3.41
N PRO A 32 17.62 2.41 3.65
CA PRO A 32 18.65 2.49 2.60
C PRO A 32 18.71 1.20 1.76
N HIS A 33 17.79 1.07 0.82
CA HIS A 33 17.77 0.03 -0.20
C HIS A 33 16.82 0.40 -1.35
N SER A 34 17.00 -0.23 -2.50
CA SER A 34 16.10 -0.10 -3.65
C SER A 34 14.68 -0.58 -3.34
N SER A 35 13.68 -0.04 -4.03
CA SER A 35 12.25 -0.35 -3.78
C SER A 35 11.86 -1.81 -4.07
N ASP A 36 12.64 -2.49 -4.91
CA ASP A 36 12.53 -3.88 -5.33
C ASP A 36 13.36 -4.85 -4.46
N SER A 37 14.11 -4.35 -3.47
CA SER A 37 14.87 -5.20 -2.57
C SER A 37 13.96 -6.16 -1.78
N ARG A 38 14.38 -7.43 -1.73
CA ARG A 38 13.71 -8.51 -0.97
C ARG A 38 13.87 -8.33 0.54
N ASP A 39 14.77 -7.45 0.96
CA ASP A 39 14.96 -7.08 2.36
C ASP A 39 13.92 -6.08 2.86
N CYS A 40 13.21 -5.41 1.94
CA CYS A 40 12.16 -4.46 2.27
C CYS A 40 11.08 -5.10 3.16
N PRO A 41 10.82 -4.57 4.37
CA PRO A 41 9.78 -5.11 5.25
C PRO A 41 8.39 -5.06 4.61
N GLN A 42 8.12 -4.01 3.81
CA GLN A 42 6.85 -3.88 3.09
C GLN A 42 6.70 -4.94 1.99
N TRP A 43 7.78 -5.27 1.28
CA TRP A 43 7.75 -6.35 0.29
C TRP A 43 7.50 -7.72 0.93
N LYS A 44 8.17 -7.98 2.07
CA LYS A 44 7.98 -9.22 2.84
C LYS A 44 6.52 -9.35 3.32
N LEU A 45 5.91 -8.25 3.77
CA LEU A 45 4.50 -8.21 4.15
C LEU A 45 3.58 -8.50 2.96
N GLU A 46 3.75 -7.79 1.85
CA GLU A 46 2.92 -7.97 0.65
C GLU A 46 3.00 -9.40 0.10
N LYS A 47 4.21 -9.97 0.05
CA LYS A 47 4.41 -11.37 -0.33
C LYS A 47 3.59 -12.31 0.56
N LYS A 48 3.62 -12.12 1.87
CA LYS A 48 2.85 -12.96 2.82
C LYS A 48 1.34 -12.81 2.61
N ILE A 49 0.85 -11.61 2.28
CA ILE A 49 -0.57 -11.40 1.97
C ILE A 49 -0.95 -12.17 0.71
N GLN A 50 -0.16 -12.08 -0.36
CA GLN A 50 -0.41 -12.81 -1.60
C GLN A 50 -0.35 -14.34 -1.41
N GLU A 51 0.60 -14.83 -0.60
CA GLU A 51 0.68 -16.25 -0.25
C GLU A 51 -0.55 -16.73 0.51
N LEU A 52 -1.03 -15.97 1.50
CA LEU A 52 -2.25 -16.31 2.26
C LEU A 52 -3.50 -16.26 1.39
N ARG A 53 -3.59 -15.24 0.52
CA ARG A 53 -4.66 -15.09 -0.46
C ARG A 53 -4.74 -16.33 -1.36
N ALA A 54 -3.61 -16.76 -1.93
CA ALA A 54 -3.56 -17.91 -2.82
C ALA A 54 -3.81 -19.24 -2.08
N ARG A 55 -3.26 -19.41 -0.87
CA ARG A 55 -3.40 -20.63 -0.08
C ARG A 55 -4.82 -20.85 0.43
N ASN A 56 -5.47 -19.80 0.92
CA ASN A 56 -6.77 -19.89 1.58
C ASN A 56 -7.94 -19.50 0.65
N ASN A 57 -7.63 -19.03 -0.57
CA ASN A 57 -8.61 -18.54 -1.54
C ASN A 57 -9.56 -17.45 -0.97
N ILE A 58 -9.00 -16.54 -0.18
CA ILE A 58 -9.71 -15.42 0.46
C ILE A 58 -9.41 -14.11 -0.25
N SER A 59 -10.16 -13.04 0.05
CA SER A 59 -9.86 -11.72 -0.50
C SER A 59 -8.56 -11.14 0.08
N TYR A 60 -7.95 -10.19 -0.63
CA TYR A 60 -6.76 -9.48 -0.15
C TYR A 60 -7.00 -8.79 1.21
N ALA A 61 -8.17 -8.17 1.38
CA ALA A 61 -8.52 -7.47 2.62
C ALA A 61 -8.62 -8.44 3.81
N GLU A 62 -9.16 -9.64 3.60
CA GLU A 62 -9.21 -10.68 4.64
C GLU A 62 -7.81 -11.21 4.94
N ALA A 63 -7.01 -11.55 3.92
CA ALA A 63 -5.63 -12.00 4.11
C ALA A 63 -4.78 -10.97 4.87
N LYS A 64 -4.96 -9.68 4.57
CA LYS A 64 -4.28 -8.58 5.26
C LYS A 64 -4.69 -8.46 6.74
N LYS A 65 -5.96 -8.71 7.08
CA LYS A 65 -6.45 -8.71 8.48
C LYS A 65 -5.87 -9.85 9.31
N LEU A 66 -5.51 -10.97 8.68
CA LEU A 66 -4.89 -12.12 9.36
C LEU A 66 -3.42 -11.89 9.71
N LEU A 67 -2.78 -10.88 9.12
CA LEU A 67 -1.42 -10.49 9.47
C LEU A 67 -1.45 -9.36 10.51
N PRO A 68 -0.53 -9.37 11.49
CA PRO A 68 -0.44 -8.26 12.43
C PRO A 68 -0.18 -6.96 11.67
N GLU A 69 -1.01 -5.94 11.93
CA GLU A 69 -0.89 -4.64 11.29
C GLU A 69 0.49 -4.05 11.64
N GLN A 70 1.36 -3.90 10.65
CA GLN A 70 2.50 -3.01 10.82
C GLN A 70 1.94 -1.61 10.97
N LYS A 71 2.10 -1.02 12.16
CA LYS A 71 1.57 0.30 12.57
C LYS A 71 1.70 1.29 11.41
N SER A 72 0.63 1.41 10.63
CA SER A 72 0.54 2.43 9.61
C SER A 72 0.20 3.70 10.35
N VAL A 73 1.05 4.72 10.24
CA VAL A 73 0.74 6.04 10.80
C VAL A 73 -0.39 6.61 9.96
N SER A 74 -1.63 6.33 10.34
CA SER A 74 -2.80 6.92 9.71
C SER A 74 -2.79 8.42 9.98
N TYR A 75 -2.79 9.23 8.93
CA TYR A 75 -2.85 10.69 9.00
C TYR A 75 -4.02 11.19 9.88
N SER A 76 -5.12 10.43 9.93
CA SER A 76 -6.27 10.72 10.77
C SER A 76 -5.99 10.69 12.28
N LYS A 77 -4.89 10.08 12.74
CA LYS A 77 -4.46 10.08 14.15
C LYS A 77 -3.69 11.34 14.54
N VAL A 78 -3.22 12.13 13.57
CA VAL A 78 -2.39 13.33 13.80
C VAL A 78 -3.25 14.59 13.93
N VAL A 79 -4.47 14.55 13.39
CA VAL A 79 -5.46 15.63 13.60
C VAL A 79 -6.14 15.42 14.94
N GLN A 80 -5.58 16.00 16.00
CA GLN A 80 -6.39 16.27 17.18
C GLN A 80 -7.46 17.30 16.77
N PRO A 81 -8.76 17.03 16.96
CA PRO A 81 -9.74 18.08 16.79
C PRO A 81 -9.44 19.14 17.85
N ALA A 82 -9.04 20.33 17.43
CA ALA A 82 -9.05 21.49 18.31
C ALA A 82 -10.50 21.66 18.79
N THR A 83 -10.75 21.36 20.07
CA THR A 83 -12.06 21.62 20.67
C THR A 83 -12.17 23.13 20.85
N CYS A 84 -12.70 23.83 19.87
CA CYS A 84 -13.16 25.20 20.09
C CYS A 84 -14.44 25.15 20.94
N SER A 85 -14.49 25.98 21.98
CA SER A 85 -15.58 26.05 22.96
C SER A 85 -16.92 26.56 22.40
N CYS A 86 -17.04 26.78 21.10
CA CYS A 86 -18.29 27.18 20.47
C CYS A 86 -18.92 25.94 19.81
N GLY A 87 -19.87 25.34 20.52
CA GLY A 87 -20.44 24.05 20.17
C GLY A 87 -21.07 24.00 18.77
N LYS A 88 -20.52 23.13 17.92
CA LYS A 88 -21.29 22.41 16.89
C LYS A 88 -20.82 20.96 16.89
N LYS A 89 -21.70 20.04 17.30
CA LYS A 89 -21.47 18.61 17.13
C LYS A 89 -21.52 18.31 15.63
N ILE A 90 -20.38 18.07 15.00
CA ILE A 90 -20.36 17.33 13.73
C ILE A 90 -20.49 15.85 14.14
N GLN A 91 -21.68 15.29 13.88
CA GLN A 91 -21.91 13.86 14.03
C GLN A 91 -20.94 13.14 13.10
N GLN A 92 -20.02 12.36 13.68
CA GLN A 92 -19.43 11.25 12.95
C GLN A 92 -20.62 10.40 12.48
N PRO A 93 -20.81 10.14 11.17
CA PRO A 93 -21.80 9.17 10.76
C PRO A 93 -21.38 7.85 11.40
N THR A 94 -22.17 7.44 12.38
CA THR A 94 -22.15 6.11 12.97
C THR A 94 -22.06 5.11 11.84
N ASN A 95 -21.03 4.26 11.88
CA ASN A 95 -20.97 3.05 11.09
C ASN A 95 -22.17 2.18 11.50
N GLN A 96 -23.31 2.44 10.86
CA GLN A 96 -24.46 1.57 10.88
C GLN A 96 -24.29 0.65 9.68
N GLN A 97 -23.80 -0.55 9.96
CA GLN A 97 -24.00 -1.71 9.10
C GLN A 97 -25.50 -1.83 8.81
N SER A 98 -25.92 -1.33 7.65
CA SER A 98 -27.18 -1.69 7.03
C SER A 98 -26.83 -2.50 5.78
N THR A 99 -26.69 -3.80 5.97
CA THR A 99 -26.62 -4.78 4.88
C THR A 99 -27.89 -4.65 4.04
N ARG A 100 -27.81 -3.95 2.90
CA ARG A 100 -28.85 -4.07 1.87
C ARG A 100 -28.71 -5.45 1.24
N ASN A 101 -29.66 -6.30 1.59
CA ASN A 101 -29.92 -7.61 1.02
C ASN A 101 -29.79 -7.60 -0.51
N MET A 102 -29.08 -8.62 -1.02
CA MET A 102 -29.22 -9.10 -2.39
C MET A 102 -30.70 -9.43 -2.66
N LEU A 103 -31.25 -8.89 -3.74
CA LEU A 103 -32.29 -9.55 -4.52
C LEU A 103 -31.82 -9.51 -5.97
N ILE A 104 -31.26 -10.64 -6.42
CA ILE A 104 -31.09 -10.94 -7.84
C ILE A 104 -32.50 -10.92 -8.44
N ARG A 105 -32.81 -9.89 -9.24
CA ARG A 105 -33.98 -9.92 -10.10
C ARG A 105 -33.55 -10.54 -11.42
N THR A 106 -33.58 -11.87 -11.48
CA THR A 106 -33.70 -12.59 -12.76
C THR A 106 -34.99 -12.13 -13.42
N ASN A 107 -34.88 -11.59 -14.64
CA ASN A 107 -35.73 -11.88 -15.82
C ASN A 107 -35.48 -10.81 -16.90
N ARG A 108 -34.76 -11.16 -17.96
CA ARG A 108 -35.31 -11.24 -19.33
C ARG A 108 -34.35 -12.00 -20.24
#